data_AF-A0A1Y2TRW7-F1
#
_entry.id   AF-A0A1Y2TRW7-F1
#
_cell.length_a   1.000
_cell.length_b   1.000
_cell.length_c   1.000
_cell.angle_alpha   90.00
_cell.angle_beta   90.00
_cell.angle_gamma   90.00
#
_symmetry.space_group_name_H-M   'P 1'
#
loop_
_entity.id
_entity.type
_entity.pdbx_description
1 polymer ?
#
loop_
_entity_poly.entity_id
_entity_poly.type
_entity_poly.pdbx_seq_one_letter_code
_entity_poly.pdbx_strand_id
1 'polypeptide(L)'
;MSGLKRMVDLRGGIVEGFQHSTILQRSISWADYSYATAALKPVVFPFIPQLASSLALHDRFTSRSMLANMEPLGFKDLTVQNREAVELFELLYSITECINNFDYASLESTYGQRIQVSDSIYMIEWRLCHLEEISRSRQSWKRAGSVPLLPSIEEGERPPRYPSPTDLSDVLIYAAHLFLHLAIRGQPPSAQRHRALAEALMSALCDPILTLDLLSQPKAYEVPGSQVSRGNSGQVAGQGATGNLPTPYAQTSEISNVNMPRPSRDELHANILLWALFVGSCVRVPVSLDSSVLLSNHHEFFINALRNYCRMRNIVDKDTLAEKLKDIMWLYSWCEHQLTLVWNEIGNDLRPWVTAGEQVNVTLPASRDQREQSQ
;
A
#
# COMPACT_ATOMS: atom_id res chain seq x y z
N MET A 1 -11.99 -30.83 -1.17
CA MET A 1 -12.02 -30.47 -2.61
C MET A 1 -11.76 -31.62 -3.59
N SER A 2 -10.85 -32.57 -3.32
CA SER A 2 -10.56 -33.69 -4.24
C SER A 2 -11.78 -34.52 -4.65
N GLY A 3 -12.68 -34.84 -3.71
CA GLY A 3 -13.93 -35.55 -4.01
C GLY A 3 -14.87 -34.76 -4.95
N LEU A 4 -15.02 -33.45 -4.71
CA LEU A 4 -15.80 -32.56 -5.57
C LEU A 4 -15.21 -32.49 -6.98
N LYS A 5 -13.87 -32.33 -7.09
CA LYS A 5 -13.17 -32.36 -8.37
C LYS A 5 -13.49 -33.64 -9.14
N ARG A 6 -13.35 -34.81 -8.50
CA ARG A 6 -13.65 -36.10 -9.13
C ARG A 6 -15.09 -36.19 -9.62
N MET A 7 -16.06 -35.71 -8.85
CA MET A 7 -17.47 -35.70 -9.27
C MET A 7 -17.71 -34.79 -10.48
N VAL A 8 -17.06 -33.63 -10.54
CA VAL A 8 -17.15 -32.69 -11.66
C VAL A 8 -16.46 -33.26 -12.90
N ASP A 9 -15.28 -33.83 -12.76
CA ASP A 9 -14.54 -34.48 -13.86
C ASP A 9 -15.36 -35.64 -14.47
N LEU A 10 -16.01 -36.45 -13.62
CA LEU A 10 -16.89 -37.54 -14.07
C LEU A 10 -18.10 -37.06 -14.90
N ARG A 11 -18.48 -35.79 -14.78
CA ARG A 11 -19.54 -35.15 -15.59
C ARG A 11 -19.02 -34.47 -16.85
N GLY A 12 -17.73 -34.63 -17.19
CA GLY A 12 -17.09 -33.93 -18.31
C GLY A 12 -16.41 -32.62 -17.92
N GLY A 13 -16.24 -32.36 -16.62
CA GLY A 13 -15.60 -31.14 -16.13
C GLY A 13 -16.57 -29.98 -15.91
N ILE A 14 -16.04 -28.85 -15.41
CA ILE A 14 -16.88 -27.73 -14.94
C ILE A 14 -17.57 -26.97 -16.08
N VAL A 15 -16.90 -26.86 -17.23
CA VAL A 15 -17.41 -26.11 -18.40
C VAL A 15 -18.44 -26.96 -19.15
N GLU A 16 -18.06 -28.16 -19.60
CA GLU A 16 -18.93 -29.03 -20.40
C GLU A 16 -20.05 -29.65 -19.54
N GLY A 17 -19.71 -30.17 -18.36
CA GLY A 17 -20.65 -30.88 -17.49
C GLY A 17 -21.74 -30.01 -16.86
N PHE A 18 -21.55 -28.68 -16.82
CA PHE A 18 -22.51 -27.72 -16.27
C PHE A 18 -22.81 -26.56 -17.20
N GLN A 19 -22.65 -26.74 -18.52
CA GLN A 19 -22.86 -25.68 -19.52
C GLN A 19 -24.22 -24.97 -19.42
N HIS A 20 -25.25 -25.65 -18.91
CA HIS A 20 -26.61 -25.11 -18.77
C HIS A 20 -26.85 -24.33 -17.47
N SER A 21 -25.89 -24.32 -16.53
CA SER A 21 -26.06 -23.70 -15.22
C SER A 21 -24.83 -22.88 -14.83
N THR A 22 -24.86 -21.59 -15.20
CA THR A 22 -23.86 -20.60 -14.79
C THR A 22 -23.84 -20.41 -13.27
N ILE A 23 -24.97 -20.62 -12.59
CA ILE A 23 -25.07 -20.57 -11.13
C ILE A 23 -24.20 -21.67 -10.51
N LEU A 24 -24.31 -22.92 -10.97
CA LEU A 24 -23.50 -24.02 -10.44
C LEU A 24 -22.02 -23.84 -10.74
N GLN A 25 -21.67 -23.43 -11.96
CA GLN A 25 -20.31 -23.09 -12.34
C GLN A 25 -19.72 -22.05 -11.39
N ARG A 26 -20.45 -20.94 -11.19
CA ARG A 26 -20.06 -19.85 -10.30
C ARG A 26 -19.91 -20.34 -8.85
N SER A 27 -20.89 -21.07 -8.32
CA SER A 27 -20.83 -21.60 -6.95
C SER A 27 -19.65 -22.55 -6.71
N ILE A 28 -19.35 -23.44 -7.66
CA ILE A 28 -18.21 -24.36 -7.55
C ILE A 28 -16.89 -23.59 -7.61
N SER A 29 -16.74 -22.66 -8.55
CA SER A 29 -15.54 -21.82 -8.63
C SER A 29 -15.33 -20.98 -7.36
N TRP A 30 -16.38 -20.37 -6.82
CA TRP A 30 -16.27 -19.61 -5.56
C TRP A 30 -15.91 -20.47 -4.36
N ALA A 31 -16.43 -21.69 -4.30
CA ALA A 31 -16.09 -22.64 -3.25
C ALA A 31 -14.61 -23.05 -3.35
N ASP A 32 -14.12 -23.24 -4.58
CA ASP A 32 -12.71 -23.56 -4.84
C ASP A 32 -11.77 -22.42 -4.44
N TYR A 33 -12.08 -21.17 -4.83
CA TYR A 33 -11.30 -20.00 -4.38
C TYR A 33 -11.31 -19.85 -2.86
N SER A 34 -12.47 -19.98 -2.22
CA SER A 34 -12.57 -19.88 -0.76
C SER A 34 -11.75 -20.97 -0.07
N TYR A 35 -11.77 -22.21 -0.60
CA TYR A 35 -10.95 -23.29 -0.08
C TYR A 35 -9.45 -23.05 -0.34
N ALA A 36 -9.08 -22.64 -1.55
CA ALA A 36 -7.70 -22.31 -1.93
C ALA A 36 -7.11 -21.25 -1.01
N THR A 37 -7.88 -20.21 -0.70
CA THR A 37 -7.51 -19.12 0.21
C THR A 37 -7.42 -19.58 1.67
N ALA A 38 -8.41 -20.34 2.16
CA ALA A 38 -8.41 -20.83 3.53
C ALA A 38 -7.26 -21.83 3.82
N ALA A 39 -7.02 -22.77 2.90
CA ALA A 39 -6.11 -23.90 3.09
C ALA A 39 -4.73 -23.71 2.44
N LEU A 40 -4.44 -22.53 1.86
CA LEU A 40 -3.23 -22.26 1.08
C LEU A 40 -2.96 -23.37 0.05
N LYS A 41 -3.98 -23.64 -0.78
CA LYS A 41 -3.92 -24.63 -1.87
C LYS A 41 -4.12 -23.93 -3.21
N PRO A 42 -3.57 -24.48 -4.31
CA PRO A 42 -3.90 -23.97 -5.63
C PRO A 42 -5.38 -24.20 -5.93
N VAL A 43 -5.92 -23.35 -6.81
CA VAL A 43 -7.25 -23.52 -7.39
C VAL A 43 -7.25 -24.84 -8.19
N VAL A 44 -8.30 -25.63 -8.03
CA VAL A 44 -8.41 -26.98 -8.58
C VAL A 44 -9.13 -26.99 -9.93
N PHE A 45 -10.08 -26.08 -10.13
CA PHE A 45 -10.86 -25.98 -11.35
C PHE A 45 -10.25 -24.98 -12.34
N PRO A 46 -10.39 -25.25 -13.66
CA PRO A 46 -9.88 -24.35 -14.70
C PRO A 46 -10.71 -23.08 -14.79
N PHE A 47 -10.17 -22.10 -15.51
CA PHE A 47 -10.87 -20.87 -15.84
C PHE A 47 -12.14 -21.15 -16.65
N ILE A 48 -13.26 -20.55 -16.25
CA ILE A 48 -14.56 -20.60 -16.92
C ILE A 48 -14.76 -19.35 -17.78
N PRO A 49 -14.65 -19.44 -19.13
CA PRO A 49 -14.74 -18.27 -20.00
C PRO A 49 -16.10 -17.56 -19.95
N GLN A 50 -17.19 -18.28 -19.65
CA GLN A 50 -18.53 -17.70 -19.55
C GLN A 50 -18.66 -16.72 -18.38
N LEU A 51 -17.78 -16.80 -17.38
CA LEU A 51 -17.75 -15.91 -16.22
C LEU A 51 -16.69 -14.80 -16.37
N ALA A 52 -16.09 -14.66 -17.55
CA ALA A 52 -15.00 -13.71 -17.82
C ALA A 52 -15.49 -12.28 -18.16
N SER A 53 -16.74 -11.94 -17.80
CA SER A 53 -17.23 -10.58 -18.06
C SER A 53 -16.56 -9.60 -17.11
N SER A 54 -16.13 -8.46 -17.66
CA SER A 54 -15.42 -7.43 -16.91
C SER A 54 -16.19 -6.12 -16.90
N LEU A 55 -16.07 -5.37 -15.82
CA LEU A 55 -16.35 -3.94 -15.81
C LEU A 55 -15.38 -3.22 -16.76
N ALA A 56 -15.82 -2.06 -17.24
CA ALA A 56 -14.96 -1.16 -17.99
C ALA A 56 -13.79 -0.70 -17.10
N LEU A 57 -12.59 -0.68 -17.68
CA LEU A 57 -11.43 -0.11 -17.02
C LEU A 57 -11.51 1.40 -17.07
N HIS A 58 -11.13 2.05 -15.97
CA HIS A 58 -10.80 3.46 -15.99
C HIS A 58 -9.36 3.62 -16.53
N ASP A 59 -9.05 4.80 -17.07
CA ASP A 59 -7.69 5.15 -17.55
C ASP A 59 -7.06 6.16 -16.59
N ARG A 60 -7.08 5.83 -15.29
CA ARG A 60 -6.57 6.69 -14.23
C ARG A 60 -5.10 6.42 -13.97
N PHE A 61 -4.77 5.17 -13.68
CA PHE A 61 -3.44 4.64 -13.42
C PHE A 61 -2.69 4.32 -14.70
N THR A 62 -3.35 3.83 -15.75
CA THR A 62 -2.67 3.41 -17.00
C THR A 62 -1.97 4.59 -17.67
N SER A 63 -2.70 5.65 -18.04
CA SER A 63 -2.13 6.87 -18.61
C SER A 63 -1.10 7.54 -17.68
N ARG A 64 -1.37 7.64 -16.37
CA ARG A 64 -0.44 8.26 -15.41
C ARG A 64 0.85 7.46 -15.24
N SER A 65 0.77 6.13 -15.22
CA SER A 65 1.93 5.24 -15.09
C SER A 65 2.78 5.26 -16.37
N MET A 66 2.14 5.25 -17.56
CA MET A 66 2.85 5.41 -18.83
C MET A 66 3.63 6.72 -18.87
N LEU A 67 3.01 7.84 -18.52
CA LEU A 67 3.68 9.14 -18.46
C LEU A 67 4.82 9.15 -17.44
N ALA A 68 4.61 8.59 -16.26
CA ALA A 68 5.64 8.51 -15.21
C ALA A 68 6.86 7.66 -15.62
N ASN A 69 6.66 6.65 -16.48
CA ASN A 69 7.73 5.77 -16.94
C ASN A 69 8.53 6.32 -18.15
N MET A 70 8.08 7.40 -18.82
CA MET A 70 8.77 7.97 -19.98
C MET A 70 9.81 9.04 -19.64
N GLU A 71 9.83 9.55 -18.40
CA GLU A 71 10.81 10.56 -17.95
C GLU A 71 12.10 9.91 -17.40
N PRO A 72 13.26 10.60 -17.42
CA PRO A 72 14.51 10.05 -16.89
C PRO A 72 14.42 9.83 -15.38
N LEU A 73 14.67 8.59 -14.95
CA LEU A 73 14.44 8.11 -13.58
C LEU A 73 15.69 8.27 -12.70
N GLY A 74 15.51 8.83 -11.51
CA GLY A 74 16.51 8.91 -10.45
C GLY A 74 16.58 7.66 -9.57
N PHE A 75 17.61 7.60 -8.71
CA PHE A 75 17.89 6.44 -7.84
C PHE A 75 16.78 6.13 -6.82
N LYS A 76 16.02 7.13 -6.40
CA LYS A 76 14.94 6.99 -5.42
C LYS A 76 13.55 6.93 -6.07
N ASP A 77 13.50 6.92 -7.39
CA ASP A 77 12.24 6.97 -8.12
C ASP A 77 11.57 5.60 -8.06
N LEU A 78 10.27 5.63 -7.80
CA LEU A 78 9.39 4.47 -7.80
C LEU A 78 8.77 4.34 -9.19
N THR A 79 8.63 3.11 -9.69
CA THR A 79 8.02 2.81 -10.99
C THR A 79 7.08 1.62 -10.90
N VAL A 80 6.20 1.46 -11.88
CA VAL A 80 5.44 0.22 -12.09
C VAL A 80 5.64 -0.19 -13.55
N GLN A 81 6.38 -1.28 -13.76
CA GLN A 81 6.75 -1.74 -15.10
C GLN A 81 5.78 -2.78 -15.68
N ASN A 82 5.11 -3.55 -14.82
CA ASN A 82 4.17 -4.57 -15.25
C ASN A 82 2.83 -3.94 -15.63
N ARG A 83 2.60 -3.78 -16.94
CA ARG A 83 1.35 -3.27 -17.49
C ARG A 83 0.12 -4.06 -17.03
N GLU A 84 0.22 -5.38 -16.96
CA GLU A 84 -0.90 -6.22 -16.52
C GLU A 84 -1.27 -5.92 -15.06
N ALA A 85 -0.27 -5.68 -14.19
CA ALA A 85 -0.53 -5.29 -12.81
C ALA A 85 -1.31 -3.96 -12.73
N VAL A 86 -1.00 -2.99 -13.60
CA VAL A 86 -1.73 -1.71 -13.67
C VAL A 86 -3.17 -1.93 -14.17
N GLU A 87 -3.36 -2.75 -15.21
CA GLU A 87 -4.71 -3.07 -15.74
C GLU A 87 -5.58 -3.78 -14.70
N LEU A 88 -5.02 -4.71 -13.91
CA LEU A 88 -5.75 -5.34 -12.80
C LEU A 88 -6.04 -4.35 -11.68
N PHE A 89 -5.15 -3.41 -11.42
CA PHE A 89 -5.36 -2.38 -10.42
C PHE A 89 -6.49 -1.43 -10.81
N GLU A 90 -6.59 -1.05 -12.09
CA GLU A 90 -7.74 -0.32 -12.64
C GLU A 90 -9.03 -1.10 -12.50
N LEU A 91 -9.02 -2.40 -12.81
CA LEU A 91 -10.20 -3.24 -12.65
C LEU A 91 -10.64 -3.32 -11.18
N LEU A 92 -9.70 -3.45 -10.26
CA LEU A 92 -9.97 -3.46 -8.82
C LEU A 92 -10.59 -2.14 -8.36
N TYR A 93 -10.13 -1.01 -8.91
CA TYR A 93 -10.73 0.30 -8.68
C TYR A 93 -12.16 0.36 -9.21
N SER A 94 -12.42 -0.06 -10.46
CA SER A 94 -13.78 -0.12 -11.03
C SER A 94 -14.73 -0.98 -10.18
N ILE A 95 -14.24 -2.13 -9.68
CA ILE A 95 -15.00 -3.00 -8.77
C ILE A 95 -15.33 -2.24 -7.48
N THR A 96 -14.34 -1.59 -6.87
CA THR A 96 -14.50 -0.85 -5.61
C THR A 96 -15.51 0.28 -5.74
N GLU A 97 -15.42 1.07 -6.82
CA GLU A 97 -16.38 2.15 -7.10
C GLU A 97 -17.79 1.61 -7.36
N CYS A 98 -17.92 0.50 -8.07
CA CYS A 98 -19.23 -0.12 -8.28
C CYS A 98 -19.85 -0.60 -6.95
N ILE A 99 -19.04 -1.20 -6.06
CA ILE A 99 -19.50 -1.65 -4.74
C ILE A 99 -19.92 -0.49 -3.84
N ASN A 100 -19.15 0.61 -3.86
CA ASN A 100 -19.45 1.82 -3.10
C ASN A 100 -20.79 2.45 -3.51
N ASN A 101 -21.12 2.37 -4.80
CA ASN A 101 -22.30 3.00 -5.38
C ASN A 101 -23.54 2.07 -5.43
N PHE A 102 -23.46 0.85 -4.88
CA PHE A 102 -24.62 -0.02 -4.83
C PHE A 102 -25.71 0.56 -3.93
N ASP A 103 -26.91 0.71 -4.48
CA ASP A 103 -28.10 0.91 -3.68
C ASP A 103 -28.55 -0.41 -3.06
N TYR A 104 -28.14 -0.64 -1.82
CA TYR A 104 -28.51 -1.82 -1.04
C TYR A 104 -30.00 -1.84 -0.65
N ALA A 105 -30.73 -0.72 -0.78
CA ALA A 105 -32.17 -0.69 -0.54
C ALA A 105 -32.98 -1.24 -1.73
N SER A 106 -32.40 -1.24 -2.95
CA SER A 106 -33.07 -1.68 -4.18
C SER A 106 -32.25 -2.73 -4.94
N LEU A 107 -32.12 -3.91 -4.35
CA LEU A 107 -31.34 -5.01 -4.94
C LEU A 107 -31.95 -5.55 -6.25
N GLU A 108 -33.24 -5.41 -6.51
CA GLU A 108 -33.80 -5.90 -7.77
C GLU A 108 -33.32 -5.06 -8.97
N SER A 109 -33.20 -3.73 -8.77
CA SER A 109 -32.79 -2.80 -9.83
C SER A 109 -31.33 -2.96 -10.26
N THR A 110 -30.47 -3.50 -9.39
CA THR A 110 -29.02 -3.65 -9.61
C THR A 110 -28.59 -5.08 -9.98
N TYR A 111 -29.53 -5.98 -10.27
CA TYR A 111 -29.23 -7.41 -10.51
C TYR A 111 -28.15 -7.65 -11.58
N GLY A 112 -28.27 -7.00 -12.74
CA GLY A 112 -27.29 -7.15 -13.84
C GLY A 112 -25.90 -6.63 -13.47
N GLN A 113 -25.84 -5.47 -12.79
CA GLN A 113 -24.58 -4.89 -12.33
C GLN A 113 -23.89 -5.78 -11.30
N ARG A 114 -24.64 -6.39 -10.37
CA ARG A 114 -24.08 -7.35 -9.40
C ARG A 114 -23.46 -8.57 -10.07
N ILE A 115 -24.09 -9.10 -11.12
CA ILE A 115 -23.52 -10.21 -11.89
C ILE A 115 -22.19 -9.79 -12.51
N GLN A 116 -22.15 -8.62 -13.16
CA GLN A 116 -20.93 -8.12 -13.80
C GLN A 116 -19.82 -7.86 -12.78
N VAL A 117 -20.14 -7.32 -11.60
CA VAL A 117 -19.19 -7.18 -10.48
C VAL A 117 -18.68 -8.55 -10.03
N SER A 118 -19.58 -9.52 -9.84
CA SER A 118 -19.20 -10.89 -9.44
C SER A 118 -18.24 -11.53 -10.44
N ASP A 119 -18.54 -11.43 -11.73
CA ASP A 119 -17.69 -11.94 -12.81
C ASP A 119 -16.34 -11.20 -12.88
N SER A 120 -16.35 -9.89 -12.66
CA SER A 120 -15.12 -9.08 -12.59
C SER A 120 -14.22 -9.48 -11.42
N ILE A 121 -14.81 -9.74 -10.24
CA ILE A 121 -14.10 -10.26 -9.05
C ILE A 121 -13.52 -11.64 -9.36
N TYR A 122 -14.28 -12.51 -10.01
CA TYR A 122 -13.79 -13.84 -10.42
C TYR A 122 -12.60 -13.73 -11.40
N MET A 123 -12.70 -12.84 -12.39
CA MET A 123 -11.65 -12.64 -13.39
C MET A 123 -10.37 -12.05 -12.78
N ILE A 124 -10.49 -11.02 -11.93
CA ILE A 124 -9.32 -10.41 -11.28
C ILE A 124 -8.65 -11.37 -10.30
N GLU A 125 -9.42 -12.14 -9.52
CA GLU A 125 -8.88 -13.14 -8.58
C GLU A 125 -8.06 -14.19 -9.35
N TRP A 126 -8.58 -14.68 -10.48
CA TRP A 126 -7.86 -15.62 -11.34
C TRP A 126 -6.54 -15.04 -11.88
N ARG A 127 -6.58 -13.83 -12.45
CA ARG A 127 -5.37 -13.20 -13.02
C ARG A 127 -4.33 -12.87 -11.94
N LEU A 128 -4.76 -12.41 -10.76
CA LEU A 128 -3.85 -12.17 -9.64
C LEU A 128 -3.20 -13.46 -9.13
N CYS A 129 -3.94 -14.58 -9.09
CA CYS A 129 -3.35 -15.89 -8.77
C CYS A 129 -2.27 -16.27 -9.78
N HIS A 130 -2.51 -16.05 -11.07
CA HIS A 130 -1.54 -16.37 -12.12
C HIS A 130 -0.28 -15.49 -12.04
N LEU A 131 -0.44 -14.18 -11.85
CA LEU A 131 0.69 -13.26 -11.67
C LEU A 131 1.50 -13.57 -10.42
N GLU A 132 0.85 -13.94 -9.31
CA GLU A 132 1.50 -14.40 -8.08
C GLU A 132 2.41 -15.61 -8.35
N GLU A 133 1.93 -16.62 -9.08
CA GLU A 133 2.73 -17.79 -9.46
C GLU A 133 3.96 -17.41 -10.29
N ILE A 134 3.78 -16.52 -11.27
CA ILE A 134 4.88 -16.00 -12.10
C ILE A 134 5.88 -15.22 -11.24
N SER A 135 5.44 -14.31 -10.38
CA SER A 135 6.33 -13.52 -9.51
C SER A 135 7.10 -14.39 -8.52
N ARG A 136 6.46 -15.41 -7.94
CA ARG A 136 7.16 -16.39 -7.08
C ARG A 136 8.22 -17.18 -7.84
N SER A 137 7.94 -17.59 -9.08
CA SER A 137 8.92 -18.29 -9.91
C SER A 137 10.14 -17.42 -10.21
N ARG A 138 9.94 -16.11 -10.42
CA ARG A 138 11.04 -15.15 -10.61
C ARG A 138 11.85 -14.94 -9.33
N GLN A 139 11.19 -14.85 -8.18
CA GLN A 139 11.86 -14.67 -6.89
C GLN A 139 12.66 -15.92 -6.46
N SER A 140 12.17 -17.13 -6.75
CA SER A 140 12.92 -18.35 -6.47
C SER A 140 14.20 -18.43 -7.30
N TRP A 141 14.18 -17.94 -8.55
CA TRP A 141 15.38 -17.84 -9.39
C TRP A 141 16.37 -16.82 -8.86
N LYS A 142 15.91 -15.66 -8.38
CA LYS A 142 16.77 -14.66 -7.71
C LYS A 142 17.41 -15.17 -6.42
N ARG A 143 16.77 -16.10 -5.69
CA ARG A 143 17.34 -16.72 -4.49
C ARG A 143 18.25 -17.91 -4.81
N ALA A 144 17.97 -18.66 -5.88
CA ALA A 144 18.76 -19.81 -6.30
C ALA A 144 20.01 -19.43 -7.12
N GLY A 145 19.99 -18.26 -7.76
CA GLY A 145 21.14 -17.68 -8.45
C GLY A 145 21.54 -16.36 -7.81
N SER A 146 22.79 -16.30 -7.33
CA SER A 146 23.55 -15.11 -6.88
C SER A 146 23.26 -14.56 -5.48
N VAL A 147 24.26 -14.80 -4.62
CA VAL A 147 24.79 -13.84 -3.63
C VAL A 147 24.66 -12.41 -4.17
N PRO A 148 24.24 -11.42 -3.37
CA PRO A 148 24.28 -10.02 -3.79
C PRO A 148 25.69 -9.74 -4.31
N LEU A 149 25.81 -9.38 -5.59
CA LEU A 149 27.05 -8.82 -6.12
C LEU A 149 27.31 -7.55 -5.31
N LEU A 150 28.10 -7.68 -4.24
CA LEU A 150 28.82 -6.57 -3.65
C LEU A 150 29.46 -5.82 -4.83
N PRO A 151 29.40 -4.49 -4.86
CA PRO A 151 30.06 -3.74 -5.92
C PRO A 151 31.54 -4.11 -5.88
N SER A 152 31.98 -4.91 -6.87
CA SER A 152 33.39 -5.19 -7.03
C SER A 152 34.03 -3.87 -7.39
N ILE A 153 34.89 -3.39 -6.50
CA ILE A 153 35.82 -2.29 -6.76
C ILE A 153 36.81 -2.83 -7.79
N GLU A 154 36.40 -2.86 -9.05
CA GLU A 154 37.32 -2.96 -10.18
C GLU A 154 37.29 -1.60 -10.87
N GLU A 155 38.30 -0.80 -10.54
CA GLU A 155 38.69 0.40 -11.25
C GLU A 155 38.89 0.06 -12.73
N GLY A 156 38.01 0.56 -13.59
CA GLY A 156 38.12 0.37 -15.04
C GLY A 156 36.89 0.82 -15.80
N GLU A 157 36.86 2.11 -16.12
CA GLU A 157 36.10 2.77 -17.22
C GLU A 157 34.85 2.03 -17.74
N ARG A 158 33.87 1.78 -16.86
CA ARG A 158 32.49 1.58 -17.28
C ARG A 158 31.72 2.87 -17.00
N PRO A 159 30.88 3.35 -17.93
CA PRO A 159 30.00 4.48 -17.66
C PRO A 159 29.22 4.19 -16.37
N PRO A 160 28.96 5.20 -15.52
CA PRO A 160 28.26 4.98 -14.26
C PRO A 160 26.96 4.26 -14.57
N ARG A 161 26.84 3.00 -14.09
CA ARG A 161 25.55 2.31 -14.09
C ARG A 161 24.67 3.11 -13.15
N TYR A 162 23.84 3.98 -13.72
CA TYR A 162 22.79 4.63 -12.96
C TYR A 162 21.96 3.51 -12.32
N PRO A 163 21.82 3.49 -10.99
CA PRO A 163 21.02 2.47 -10.33
C PRO A 163 19.57 2.58 -10.82
N SER A 164 18.99 1.44 -11.16
CA SER A 164 17.65 1.36 -11.73
C SER A 164 16.58 1.81 -10.71
N PRO A 165 15.50 2.44 -11.18
CA PRO A 165 14.35 2.79 -10.33
C PRO A 165 13.79 1.54 -9.63
N THR A 166 13.15 1.76 -8.49
CA THR A 166 12.54 0.65 -7.73
C THR A 166 11.18 0.30 -8.34
N ASP A 167 10.99 -0.94 -8.78
CA ASP A 167 9.74 -1.41 -9.37
C ASP A 167 8.75 -1.89 -8.29
N LEU A 168 7.55 -1.32 -8.29
CA LEU A 168 6.45 -1.63 -7.39
C LEU A 168 5.46 -2.66 -7.97
N SER A 169 5.74 -3.24 -9.14
CA SER A 169 4.83 -4.20 -9.79
C SER A 169 4.43 -5.37 -8.89
N ASP A 170 5.40 -6.03 -8.25
CA ASP A 170 5.11 -7.15 -7.33
C ASP A 170 4.39 -6.67 -6.06
N VAL A 171 4.78 -5.50 -5.54
CA VAL A 171 4.11 -4.86 -4.39
C VAL A 171 2.63 -4.63 -4.70
N LEU A 172 2.33 -4.11 -5.89
CA LEU A 172 0.98 -3.85 -6.35
C LEU A 172 0.17 -5.13 -6.50
N ILE A 173 0.75 -6.20 -7.08
CA ILE A 173 0.09 -7.50 -7.23
C ILE A 173 -0.30 -8.06 -5.86
N TYR A 174 0.64 -8.14 -4.91
CA TYR A 174 0.35 -8.72 -3.60
C TYR A 174 -0.62 -7.87 -2.76
N ALA A 175 -0.47 -6.54 -2.81
CA ALA A 175 -1.38 -5.63 -2.11
C ALA A 175 -2.80 -5.66 -2.72
N ALA A 176 -2.94 -5.67 -4.05
CA ALA A 176 -4.21 -5.85 -4.74
C ALA A 176 -4.91 -7.16 -4.35
N HIS A 177 -4.14 -8.24 -4.27
CA HIS A 177 -4.66 -9.55 -3.88
C HIS A 177 -5.13 -9.58 -2.42
N LEU A 178 -4.36 -8.98 -1.50
CA LEU A 178 -4.76 -8.84 -0.11
C LEU A 178 -6.01 -7.96 0.03
N PHE A 179 -6.08 -6.83 -0.66
CA PHE A 179 -7.25 -5.95 -0.64
C PHE A 179 -8.50 -6.67 -1.17
N LEU A 180 -8.38 -7.40 -2.28
CA LEU A 180 -9.46 -8.22 -2.83
C LEU A 180 -9.99 -9.21 -1.79
N HIS A 181 -9.10 -9.93 -1.10
CA HIS A 181 -9.52 -10.92 -0.11
C HIS A 181 -10.12 -10.30 1.16
N LEU A 182 -9.46 -9.29 1.72
CA LEU A 182 -9.84 -8.71 3.01
C LEU A 182 -11.05 -7.76 2.90
N ALA A 183 -11.07 -6.91 1.88
CA ALA A 183 -12.05 -5.84 1.75
C ALA A 183 -13.23 -6.25 0.88
N ILE A 184 -12.99 -6.78 -0.31
CA ILE A 184 -14.04 -7.08 -1.30
C ILE A 184 -14.70 -8.43 -1.01
N ARG A 185 -13.90 -9.47 -0.75
CA ARG A 185 -14.41 -10.83 -0.49
C ARG A 185 -14.78 -11.05 0.97
N GLY A 186 -14.29 -10.21 1.89
CA GLY A 186 -14.52 -10.35 3.33
C GLY A 186 -14.02 -11.69 3.88
N GLN A 187 -12.92 -12.23 3.33
CA GLN A 187 -12.35 -13.50 3.79
C GLN A 187 -11.84 -13.37 5.22
N PRO A 188 -11.91 -14.44 6.05
CA PRO A 188 -11.43 -14.39 7.42
C PRO A 188 -9.97 -13.94 7.51
N PRO A 189 -9.61 -12.96 8.37
CA PRO A 189 -8.24 -12.47 8.49
C PRO A 189 -7.21 -13.59 8.81
N SER A 190 -7.65 -14.66 9.47
CA SER A 190 -6.86 -15.83 9.84
C SER A 190 -6.59 -16.83 8.70
N ALA A 191 -7.09 -16.60 7.49
CA ALA A 191 -6.85 -17.48 6.35
C ALA A 191 -5.34 -17.65 6.08
N GLN A 192 -4.89 -18.90 5.87
CA GLN A 192 -3.46 -19.21 5.71
C GLN A 192 -2.85 -18.46 4.53
N ARG A 193 -3.63 -18.22 3.47
CA ARG A 193 -3.16 -17.45 2.30
C ARG A 193 -2.85 -16.00 2.61
N HIS A 194 -3.53 -15.36 3.57
CA HIS A 194 -3.20 -13.98 3.94
C HIS A 194 -1.80 -13.87 4.53
N ARG A 195 -1.38 -14.87 5.32
CA ARG A 195 0.00 -14.96 5.84
C ARG A 195 1.01 -15.05 4.69
N ALA A 196 0.80 -15.98 3.76
CA ALA A 196 1.69 -16.17 2.62
C ALA A 196 1.75 -14.93 1.69
N LEU A 197 0.62 -14.25 1.48
CA LEU A 197 0.57 -13.01 0.70
C LEU A 197 1.25 -11.84 1.43
N ALA A 198 1.09 -11.74 2.75
CA ALA A 198 1.77 -10.72 3.55
C ALA A 198 3.28 -10.93 3.57
N GLU A 199 3.76 -12.16 3.73
CA GLU A 199 5.19 -12.50 3.63
C GLU A 199 5.76 -12.14 2.25
N ALA A 200 5.01 -12.46 1.19
CA ALA A 200 5.41 -12.13 -0.17
C ALA A 200 5.43 -10.61 -0.41
N LEU A 201 4.45 -9.88 0.12
CA LEU A 201 4.41 -8.42 0.08
C LEU A 201 5.58 -7.80 0.87
N MET A 202 5.89 -8.30 2.06
CA MET A 202 7.07 -7.87 2.83
C MET A 202 8.34 -8.08 2.03
N SER A 203 8.51 -9.26 1.41
CA SER A 203 9.67 -9.56 0.58
C SER A 203 9.76 -8.65 -0.66
N ALA A 204 8.62 -8.26 -1.25
CA ALA A 204 8.58 -7.35 -2.39
C ALA A 204 8.86 -5.89 -1.97
N LEU A 205 8.54 -5.52 -0.73
CA LEU A 205 8.78 -4.20 -0.17
C LEU A 205 10.20 -3.98 0.32
N CYS A 206 11.04 -5.04 0.43
CA CYS A 206 12.43 -4.91 0.88
C CYS A 206 13.20 -3.84 0.07
N ASP A 207 13.16 -3.91 -1.27
CA ASP A 207 13.88 -2.96 -2.12
C ASP A 207 13.33 -1.53 -1.95
N PRO A 208 12.01 -1.25 -2.05
CA PRO A 208 11.44 0.08 -1.77
C PRO A 208 11.79 0.63 -0.40
N ILE A 209 11.71 -0.20 0.64
CA ILE A 209 11.96 0.21 2.03
C ILE A 209 13.42 0.56 2.25
N LEU A 210 14.35 -0.19 1.67
CA LEU A 210 15.79 0.09 1.75
C LEU A 210 16.16 1.33 0.95
N THR A 211 15.63 1.49 -0.26
CA THR A 211 15.87 2.67 -1.11
C THR A 211 15.39 3.97 -0.45
N LEU A 212 14.28 3.90 0.30
CA LEU A 212 13.67 5.03 0.99
C LEU A 212 14.08 5.16 2.47
N ASP A 213 14.93 4.26 2.97
CA ASP A 213 15.41 4.23 4.37
C ASP A 213 14.28 4.21 5.42
N LEU A 214 13.21 3.48 5.16
CA LEU A 214 11.99 3.50 5.99
C LEU A 214 12.08 2.69 7.27
N LEU A 215 13.18 1.97 7.52
CA LEU A 215 13.39 1.18 8.76
C LEU A 215 14.37 1.84 9.72
N SER A 216 15.10 2.87 9.29
CA SER A 216 16.01 3.60 10.17
C SER A 216 15.23 4.39 11.22
N GLN A 217 15.73 4.38 12.46
CA GLN A 217 15.18 5.26 13.48
C GLN A 217 15.41 6.72 13.07
N PRO A 218 14.41 7.60 13.22
CA PRO A 218 14.59 9.00 12.87
C PRO A 218 15.76 9.57 13.69
N LYS A 219 16.79 10.07 13.00
CA LYS A 219 17.86 10.82 13.64
C LYS A 219 17.21 12.03 14.31
N ALA A 220 17.38 12.16 15.62
CA ALA A 220 16.98 13.37 16.32
C ALA A 220 17.65 14.56 15.63
N TYR A 221 16.86 15.51 15.17
CA TYR A 221 17.37 16.74 14.59
C TYR A 221 18.01 17.53 15.73
N GLU A 222 19.33 17.38 15.93
CA GLU A 222 20.09 18.32 16.75
C GLU A 222 20.04 19.65 16.03
N VAL A 223 19.22 20.57 16.55
CA VAL A 223 19.19 21.96 16.10
C VAL A 223 20.60 22.53 16.30
N PRO A 224 21.32 22.92 15.23
CA PRO A 224 22.58 23.62 15.38
C PRO A 224 22.24 25.03 15.86
N GLY A 225 22.32 25.28 17.17
CA GLY A 225 22.12 26.66 17.67
C GLY A 225 21.85 26.87 19.15
N SER A 226 21.64 25.85 19.98
CA SER A 226 21.41 26.05 21.42
C SER A 226 22.67 25.88 22.27
N GLN A 227 23.77 26.56 21.90
CA GLN A 227 24.81 26.88 22.88
C GLN A 227 24.50 28.24 23.53
N VAL A 228 23.72 28.18 24.61
CA VAL A 228 23.68 29.27 25.59
C VAL A 228 24.78 29.01 26.63
N SER A 229 25.88 29.76 26.52
CA SER A 229 26.77 30.21 27.61
C SER A 229 27.98 30.89 26.97
N ARG A 230 28.57 31.99 27.43
CA ARG A 230 28.29 33.04 28.42
C ARG A 230 29.53 33.96 28.27
N GLY A 231 29.32 35.23 27.89
CA GLY A 231 30.21 36.39 27.96
C GLY A 231 31.74 36.27 27.84
N ASN A 232 32.34 37.04 26.91
CA ASN A 232 33.29 38.08 27.34
C ASN A 232 33.49 39.19 26.28
N SER A 233 33.59 40.41 26.82
CA SER A 233 33.77 41.70 26.18
C SER A 233 35.15 41.90 25.54
N GLY A 234 35.20 42.63 24.42
CA GLY A 234 36.42 43.26 23.90
C GLY A 234 36.23 43.94 22.55
N GLN A 235 36.40 45.26 22.54
CA GLN A 235 36.48 46.27 21.45
C GLN A 235 37.13 45.76 20.12
N VAL A 236 36.95 46.34 18.93
CA VAL A 236 37.26 47.73 18.50
C VAL A 236 36.62 48.02 17.12
N ALA A 237 36.26 49.30 16.96
CA ALA A 237 35.83 50.11 15.82
C ALA A 237 36.18 49.74 14.36
N GLY A 238 35.30 50.21 13.45
CA GLY A 238 35.73 51.12 12.38
C GLY A 238 35.14 50.87 10.99
N GLN A 239 34.30 51.83 10.53
CA GLN A 239 34.13 52.30 9.12
C GLN A 239 33.61 51.26 8.10
N GLY A 240 32.73 51.54 7.14
CA GLY A 240 32.17 52.76 6.57
C GLY A 240 31.82 52.47 5.11
N ALA A 241 30.64 52.91 4.69
CA ALA A 241 30.25 53.29 3.33
C ALA A 241 29.94 52.24 2.22
N THR A 242 28.77 52.47 1.61
CA THR A 242 28.35 52.27 0.20
C THR A 242 28.24 50.82 -0.30
N GLY A 243 27.10 50.29 -0.70
CA GLY A 243 26.03 50.88 -1.50
C GLY A 243 26.23 50.45 -2.95
N ASN A 244 25.45 49.48 -3.44
CA ASN A 244 25.13 49.30 -4.87
C ASN A 244 23.91 48.38 -5.03
N LEU A 245 22.84 48.95 -5.59
CA LEU A 245 21.66 48.25 -6.10
C LEU A 245 21.94 47.63 -7.48
N PRO A 246 21.14 46.65 -7.91
CA PRO A 246 21.32 45.91 -9.16
C PRO A 246 20.63 46.58 -10.36
N THR A 247 21.16 46.37 -11.57
CA THR A 247 20.52 46.74 -12.84
C THR A 247 19.70 45.59 -13.45
N PRO A 248 18.63 45.88 -14.19
CA PRO A 248 17.57 44.94 -14.54
C PRO A 248 17.74 44.38 -15.95
N TYR A 249 17.35 43.11 -16.18
CA TYR A 249 17.08 42.59 -17.52
C TYR A 249 15.71 41.93 -17.60
N ALA A 250 14.85 42.62 -18.35
CA ALA A 250 13.84 42.17 -19.31
C ALA A 250 13.00 40.91 -18.99
N GLN A 251 11.72 41.19 -18.75
CA GLN A 251 10.58 40.31 -18.98
C GLN A 251 10.57 39.76 -20.42
N THR A 252 10.41 38.45 -20.56
CA THR A 252 9.65 37.88 -21.67
C THR A 252 8.49 37.09 -21.10
N SER A 253 7.30 37.58 -21.42
CA SER A 253 6.02 37.04 -21.02
C SER A 253 5.71 35.82 -21.89
N GLU A 254 5.78 34.61 -21.33
CA GLU A 254 5.02 33.48 -21.87
C GLU A 254 3.82 33.24 -20.98
N ILE A 255 2.69 33.74 -21.49
CA ILE A 255 1.35 33.43 -21.02
C ILE A 255 1.10 31.95 -21.30
N SER A 256 1.10 31.12 -20.26
CA SER A 256 0.35 29.85 -20.26
C SER A 256 -0.46 29.77 -18.97
N ASN A 257 -1.61 30.44 -18.99
CA ASN A 257 -2.73 30.11 -18.11
C ASN A 257 -3.23 28.71 -18.50
N VAL A 258 -3.23 27.77 -17.57
CA VAL A 258 -4.43 27.19 -16.92
C VAL A 258 -3.92 26.32 -15.76
N ASN A 259 -4.11 26.83 -14.55
CA ASN A 259 -3.92 26.09 -13.29
C ASN A 259 -4.89 24.90 -13.24
N MET A 260 -4.39 23.72 -13.58
CA MET A 260 -4.78 22.48 -12.91
C MET A 260 -3.56 22.07 -12.08
N PRO A 261 -3.68 21.81 -10.77
CA PRO A 261 -2.56 21.26 -10.01
C PRO A 261 -2.31 19.85 -10.56
N ARG A 262 -1.34 19.72 -11.48
CA ARG A 262 -0.81 18.41 -11.82
C ARG A 262 -0.19 17.86 -10.54
N PRO A 263 -0.65 16.71 -10.00
CA PRO A 263 0.06 16.05 -8.92
C PRO A 263 1.49 15.82 -9.39
N SER A 264 2.47 16.28 -8.60
CA SER A 264 3.89 16.20 -8.95
C SER A 264 4.25 14.73 -9.21
N ARG A 265 4.89 14.45 -10.36
CA ARG A 265 5.61 13.22 -10.79
C ARG A 265 5.68 12.03 -9.82
N ASP A 266 6.19 12.24 -8.61
CA ASP A 266 6.41 11.18 -7.60
C ASP A 266 5.15 10.79 -6.81
N GLU A 267 4.04 11.51 -6.97
CA GLU A 267 2.90 11.39 -6.06
C GLU A 267 2.08 10.13 -6.30
N LEU A 268 1.91 9.69 -7.56
CA LEU A 268 1.14 8.47 -7.83
C LEU A 268 1.81 7.22 -7.26
N HIS A 269 3.06 6.94 -7.67
CA HIS A 269 3.77 5.73 -7.21
C HIS A 269 4.02 5.78 -5.70
N ALA A 270 4.24 6.97 -5.14
CA ALA A 270 4.31 7.14 -3.69
C ALA A 270 2.98 6.88 -2.97
N ASN A 271 1.86 7.30 -3.53
CA ASN A 271 0.54 7.03 -2.96
C ASN A 271 0.18 5.55 -3.14
N ILE A 272 0.61 4.90 -4.23
CA ILE A 272 0.49 3.44 -4.40
C ILE A 272 1.28 2.70 -3.32
N LEU A 273 2.53 3.12 -3.05
CA LEU A 273 3.32 2.54 -1.97
C LEU A 273 2.66 2.76 -0.59
N LEU A 274 2.14 3.97 -0.33
CA LEU A 274 1.38 4.29 0.88
C LEU A 274 0.19 3.35 1.04
N TRP A 275 -0.57 3.17 -0.04
CA TRP A 275 -1.74 2.30 -0.08
C TRP A 275 -1.35 0.83 0.15
N ALA A 276 -0.27 0.34 -0.45
CA ALA A 276 0.22 -1.02 -0.24
C ALA A 276 0.66 -1.26 1.22
N LEU A 277 1.35 -0.29 1.84
CA LEU A 277 1.72 -0.34 3.26
C LEU A 277 0.48 -0.33 4.17
N PHE A 278 -0.53 0.48 3.83
CA PHE A 278 -1.82 0.48 4.53
C PHE A 278 -2.53 -0.87 4.45
N VAL A 279 -2.64 -1.46 3.25
CA VAL A 279 -3.25 -2.78 3.06
C VAL A 279 -2.49 -3.87 3.85
N GLY A 280 -1.16 -3.85 3.81
CA GLY A 280 -0.34 -4.77 4.61
C GLY A 280 -0.57 -4.61 6.12
N SER A 281 -0.73 -3.38 6.59
CA SER A 281 -1.04 -3.06 8.00
C SER A 281 -2.44 -3.54 8.44
N CYS A 282 -3.33 -3.87 7.50
CA CYS A 282 -4.63 -4.44 7.81
C CYS A 282 -4.57 -5.97 8.06
N VAL A 283 -3.43 -6.62 7.78
CA VAL A 283 -3.26 -8.06 7.92
C VAL A 283 -2.99 -8.45 9.38
N ARG A 284 -4.04 -8.90 10.06
CA ARG A 284 -3.98 -9.36 11.46
C ARG A 284 -3.97 -10.88 11.53
N VAL A 285 -2.82 -11.46 11.27
CA VAL A 285 -2.65 -12.92 11.36
C VAL A 285 -2.31 -13.29 12.81
N PRO A 286 -3.09 -14.17 13.47
CA PRO A 286 -2.76 -14.63 14.81
C PRO A 286 -1.40 -15.34 14.79
N VAL A 287 -0.55 -14.99 15.76
CA VAL A 287 0.77 -15.61 15.96
C VAL A 287 0.54 -17.08 16.33
N SER A 288 0.96 -18.01 15.47
CA SER A 288 0.96 -19.42 15.80
C SER A 288 2.15 -19.71 16.72
N LEU A 289 1.88 -20.35 17.86
CA LEU A 289 2.85 -20.69 18.91
C LEU A 289 4.04 -21.57 18.44
N ASP A 290 3.96 -22.17 17.24
CA ASP A 290 4.92 -23.18 16.77
C ASP A 290 5.94 -22.67 15.74
N SER A 291 6.02 -21.37 15.45
CA SER A 291 6.97 -20.85 14.45
C SER A 291 8.02 -19.97 15.12
N SER A 292 9.29 -20.39 14.96
CA SER A 292 10.51 -19.79 15.49
C SER A 292 10.49 -18.27 15.68
N VAL A 293 10.97 -17.85 16.86
CA VAL A 293 11.13 -16.51 17.46
C VAL A 293 11.85 -15.45 16.61
N LEU A 294 12.16 -15.70 15.33
CA LEU A 294 12.95 -14.80 14.46
C LEU A 294 12.20 -14.22 13.25
N LEU A 295 10.95 -14.60 12.99
CA LEU A 295 10.07 -13.95 12.00
C LEU A 295 9.01 -13.12 12.74
N SER A 296 9.49 -12.00 13.27
CA SER A 296 8.73 -10.95 13.94
C SER A 296 7.43 -10.61 13.20
N ASN A 297 6.35 -10.58 13.97
CA ASN A 297 5.01 -10.04 13.69
C ASN A 297 4.90 -9.22 12.38
N HIS A 298 4.41 -9.83 11.28
CA HIS A 298 4.25 -9.15 9.96
C HIS A 298 3.53 -7.80 10.09
N HIS A 299 2.54 -7.75 10.97
CA HIS A 299 1.79 -6.55 11.30
C HIS A 299 2.70 -5.41 11.79
N GLU A 300 3.62 -5.68 12.70
CA GLU A 300 4.56 -4.66 13.21
C GLU A 300 5.49 -4.13 12.12
N PHE A 301 5.94 -4.99 11.20
CA PHE A 301 6.72 -4.55 10.05
C PHE A 301 5.96 -3.50 9.22
N PHE A 302 4.72 -3.79 8.86
CA PHE A 302 3.90 -2.88 8.06
C PHE A 302 3.56 -1.60 8.82
N ILE A 303 3.20 -1.70 10.11
CA ILE A 303 2.90 -0.54 10.96
C ILE A 303 4.12 0.37 11.09
N ASN A 304 5.32 -0.20 11.32
CA ASN A 304 6.54 0.58 11.42
C ASN A 304 6.93 1.24 10.10
N ALA A 305 6.85 0.50 8.98
CA ALA A 305 7.12 1.03 7.65
C ALA A 305 6.13 2.13 7.27
N LEU A 306 4.83 1.93 7.52
CA LEU A 306 3.78 2.93 7.28
C LEU A 306 4.00 4.17 8.14
N ARG A 307 4.32 4.01 9.43
CA ARG A 307 4.61 5.15 10.33
C ARG A 307 5.78 5.98 9.80
N ASN A 308 6.89 5.34 9.45
CA ASN A 308 8.07 6.05 8.95
C ASN A 308 7.82 6.68 7.58
N TYR A 309 7.02 6.03 6.73
CA TYR A 309 6.59 6.60 5.46
C TYR A 309 5.72 7.84 5.64
N CYS A 310 4.74 7.81 6.56
CA CYS A 310 3.94 8.98 6.91
C CYS A 310 4.82 10.14 7.40
N ARG A 311 5.82 9.87 8.27
CA ARG A 311 6.80 10.90 8.70
C ARG A 311 7.60 11.47 7.55
N MET A 312 8.15 10.61 6.69
CA MET A 312 8.93 11.01 5.51
C MET A 312 8.11 11.93 4.60
N ARG A 313 6.80 11.68 4.49
CA ARG A 313 5.86 12.43 3.65
C ARG A 313 5.16 13.57 4.38
N ASN A 314 5.54 13.85 5.63
CA ASN A 314 4.92 14.87 6.48
C ASN A 314 3.39 14.72 6.62
N ILE A 315 2.90 13.47 6.69
CA ILE A 315 1.50 13.15 6.96
C ILE A 315 1.34 13.06 8.48
N VAL A 316 0.79 14.13 9.07
CA VAL A 316 0.72 14.33 10.52
C VAL A 316 -0.66 14.06 11.10
N ASP A 317 -1.69 14.03 10.26
CA ASP A 317 -3.09 13.86 10.65
C ASP A 317 -3.79 12.76 9.84
N LYS A 318 -4.89 12.25 10.43
CA LYS A 318 -5.65 11.13 9.88
C LYS A 318 -6.35 11.50 8.57
N ASP A 319 -6.80 12.74 8.45
CA ASP A 319 -7.61 13.20 7.32
C ASP A 319 -6.75 13.32 6.07
N THR A 320 -5.55 13.89 6.19
CA THR A 320 -4.54 13.92 5.12
C THR A 320 -4.18 12.49 4.68
N LEU A 321 -3.99 11.55 5.62
CA LEU A 321 -3.75 10.14 5.26
C LEU A 321 -4.93 9.56 4.48
N ALA A 322 -6.16 9.80 4.95
CA ALA A 322 -7.37 9.35 4.30
C ALA A 322 -7.49 9.89 2.87
N GLU A 323 -7.24 11.18 2.66
CA GLU A 323 -7.28 11.82 1.34
C GLU A 323 -6.27 11.18 0.36
N LYS A 324 -5.03 10.95 0.81
CA LYS A 324 -4.01 10.29 -0.03
C LYS A 324 -4.37 8.85 -0.38
N LEU A 325 -4.97 8.11 0.56
CA LEU A 325 -5.45 6.75 0.31
C LEU A 325 -6.68 6.73 -0.63
N LYS A 326 -7.59 7.71 -0.48
CA LYS A 326 -8.77 7.92 -1.35
C LYS A 326 -8.38 8.26 -2.80
N ASP A 327 -7.25 8.95 -3.01
CA ASP A 327 -6.71 9.15 -4.36
C ASP A 327 -6.25 7.85 -5.05
N ILE A 328 -6.13 6.76 -4.31
CA ILE A 328 -5.76 5.46 -4.88
C ILE A 328 -6.98 4.55 -4.94
N MET A 329 -7.44 4.06 -3.79
CA MET A 329 -8.55 3.10 -3.74
C MET A 329 -9.16 3.08 -2.35
N TRP A 330 -10.49 3.19 -2.29
CA TRP A 330 -11.20 3.35 -1.03
C TRP A 330 -12.56 2.64 -1.05
N LEU A 331 -12.69 1.56 -0.29
CA LEU A 331 -13.98 0.92 -0.02
C LEU A 331 -14.56 1.51 1.27
N TYR A 332 -15.58 2.36 1.19
CA TYR A 332 -15.96 3.30 2.26
C TYR A 332 -16.02 2.67 3.66
N SER A 333 -16.87 1.65 3.85
CA SER A 333 -17.09 1.05 5.17
C SER A 333 -15.86 0.35 5.73
N TRP A 334 -15.15 -0.40 4.88
CA TRP A 334 -13.98 -1.18 5.29
C TRP A 334 -12.76 -0.29 5.54
N CYS A 335 -12.43 0.60 4.60
CA CYS A 335 -11.28 1.47 4.69
C CYS A 335 -11.37 2.47 5.85
N GLU A 336 -12.53 3.06 6.12
CA GLU A 336 -12.71 3.97 7.28
C GLU A 336 -12.49 3.24 8.61
N HIS A 337 -13.00 2.02 8.73
CA HIS A 337 -12.79 1.19 9.91
C HIS A 337 -11.33 0.82 10.10
N GLN A 338 -10.67 0.30 9.05
CA GLN A 338 -9.26 -0.08 9.12
C GLN A 338 -8.34 1.12 9.33
N LEU A 339 -8.61 2.26 8.69
CA LEU A 339 -7.85 3.48 8.90
C LEU A 339 -7.92 3.93 10.36
N THR A 340 -9.09 3.87 10.99
CA THR A 340 -9.22 4.22 12.41
C THR A 340 -8.35 3.33 13.30
N LEU A 341 -8.36 2.02 13.02
CA LEU A 341 -7.55 1.05 13.75
C LEU A 341 -6.05 1.28 13.56
N VAL A 342 -5.59 1.35 12.31
CA VAL A 342 -4.19 1.58 11.96
C VAL A 342 -3.71 2.93 12.48
N TRP A 343 -4.53 3.97 12.38
CA TRP A 343 -4.20 5.31 12.89
C TRP A 343 -3.97 5.32 14.40
N ASN A 344 -4.73 4.54 15.18
CA ASN A 344 -4.49 4.43 16.62
C ASN A 344 -3.12 3.81 16.95
N GLU A 345 -2.56 3.00 16.05
CA GLU A 345 -1.27 2.32 16.23
C GLU A 345 -0.07 3.18 15.75
N ILE A 346 -0.27 4.06 14.77
CA ILE A 346 0.79 4.95 14.26
C ILE A 346 0.72 6.37 14.82
N GLY A 347 -0.47 6.87 15.18
CA GLY A 347 -0.73 8.29 15.47
C GLY A 347 -0.12 8.84 16.75
N ASN A 348 0.12 7.99 17.76
CA ASN A 348 0.65 8.44 19.05
C ASN A 348 2.08 9.00 18.95
N ASP A 349 2.88 8.51 18.00
CA ASP A 349 4.29 8.90 17.81
C ASP A 349 4.52 9.82 16.59
N LEU A 350 3.46 10.20 15.86
CA LEU A 350 3.55 11.11 14.70
C LEU A 350 3.54 12.58 15.10
N ARG A 351 3.30 12.91 16.38
CA ARG A 351 3.40 14.29 16.85
C ARG A 351 4.87 14.74 16.82
N PRO A 352 5.17 15.95 16.33
CA PRO A 352 6.47 16.56 16.54
C PRO A 352 6.80 16.51 18.03
N TRP A 353 8.04 16.17 18.38
CA TRP A 353 8.55 16.37 19.73
C TRP A 353 8.48 17.88 20.03
N VAL A 354 7.36 18.33 20.57
CA VAL A 354 7.30 19.60 21.27
C VAL A 354 8.21 19.39 22.48
N THR A 355 9.33 20.10 22.49
CA THR A 355 10.25 20.17 23.62
C THR A 355 9.43 20.29 24.90
N ALA A 356 9.53 19.27 25.76
CA ALA A 356 8.98 19.28 27.10
C ALA A 356 9.63 20.43 27.87
N GLY A 357 8.97 21.57 27.85
CA GLY A 357 9.39 22.81 28.46
C GLY A 357 8.20 23.58 29.00
N GLU A 358 7.13 22.90 29.43
CA GLU A 358 6.08 23.51 30.24
C GLU A 358 5.56 22.45 31.23
N GLN A 359 6.10 22.52 32.44
CA GLN A 359 5.52 21.86 33.62
C GLN A 359 4.11 22.43 33.84
N VAL A 360 3.08 21.69 33.43
CA VAL A 360 1.74 21.91 33.96
C VAL A 360 1.64 21.10 35.25
N ASN A 361 1.74 21.83 36.36
CA ASN A 361 1.44 21.35 37.70
C ASN A 361 0.08 20.65 37.73
N VAL A 362 0.09 19.33 37.90
CA VAL A 362 -1.11 18.57 38.25
C VAL A 362 -1.30 18.70 39.76
N THR A 363 -2.14 19.63 40.17
CA THR A 363 -2.65 19.71 41.54
C THR A 363 -3.65 18.56 41.73
N LEU A 364 -3.24 17.53 42.46
CA LEU A 364 -4.11 16.46 42.98
C LEU A 364 -5.12 17.07 44.00
N PRO A 365 -6.43 16.85 43.87
CA PRO A 365 -7.33 17.05 45.00
C PRO A 365 -7.30 15.83 45.92
N ALA A 366 -6.96 16.11 47.18
CA ALA A 366 -6.94 15.16 48.27
C ALA A 366 -8.33 14.58 48.59
N SER A 367 -8.29 13.34 49.06
CA SER A 367 -9.36 12.53 49.63
C SER A 367 -10.28 13.30 50.59
N ARG A 368 -11.58 13.09 50.48
CA ARG A 368 -12.52 13.30 51.59
C ARG A 368 -13.64 12.26 51.55
N ASP A 369 -13.38 11.15 52.22
CA ASP A 369 -14.41 10.23 52.71
C ASP A 369 -15.09 10.80 53.96
N GLN A 370 -16.34 10.35 54.15
CA GLN A 370 -17.17 10.34 55.36
C GLN A 370 -18.17 11.49 55.61
N ARG A 371 -19.41 11.03 55.94
CA ARG A 371 -20.65 11.71 56.37
C ARG A 371 -21.62 11.95 55.21
N GLU A 372 -22.82 11.37 55.13
CA GLU A 372 -23.77 10.94 56.16
C GLU A 372 -24.71 9.83 55.64
N GLN A 373 -24.95 8.82 56.48
CA GLN A 373 -26.17 8.01 56.52
C GLN A 373 -27.16 8.68 57.50
N SER A 374 -28.47 8.37 57.37
CA SER A 374 -29.65 8.88 58.11
C SER A 374 -30.06 10.31 57.73
N GLN A 375 -31.28 10.59 57.26
CA GLN A 375 -32.62 10.04 57.54
C GLN A 375 -33.48 9.91 56.28
#